data_AF-A0A840V7J6-F1
#
_entry.id   AF-A0A840V7J6-F1
#
_cell.length_a   1.000
_cell.length_b   1.000
_cell.length_c   1.000
_cell.angle_alpha   90.00
_cell.angle_beta   90.00
_cell.angle_gamma   90.00
#
_symmetry.space_group_name_H-M   'P 1'
#
loop_
_entity.id
_entity.type
_entity.pdbx_description
1 polymer ?
#
loop_
_entity_poly.entity_id
_entity_poly.type
_entity_poly.pdbx_seq_one_letter_code
_entity_poly.pdbx_strand_id
1 'polypeptide(L)'
;MPLTFVLKIMFLRIAIVLFVGVAFGGSRVAALDAPAPPAPKTLAWTVKQANRRLPTVDFTGTRVDCAIELLGSSMTLPGYYLKIDASKIQERFDRKLDLHLKDVRWIEVMGAIADAVDAKLVIEPGLLRFVPRGERMQPARTE
;
A
#
# COMPACT_ATOMS: atom_id res chain seq x y z
N MET A 1 57.54 41.39 16.33
CA MET A 1 56.47 42.35 16.02
C MET A 1 57.09 43.51 15.22
N PRO A 2 56.45 44.11 14.20
CA PRO A 2 55.20 43.71 13.53
C PRO A 2 55.16 43.96 11.99
N LEU A 3 53.98 43.67 11.38
CA LEU A 3 53.37 44.30 10.19
C LEU A 3 53.98 44.00 8.79
N THR A 4 53.26 43.69 7.70
CA THR A 4 51.84 43.44 7.40
C THR A 4 51.72 42.95 5.94
N PHE A 5 50.62 42.25 5.66
CA PHE A 5 49.89 42.08 4.39
C PHE A 5 50.26 43.06 3.25
N VAL A 6 50.28 42.66 1.97
CA VAL A 6 49.10 42.34 1.14
C VAL A 6 49.60 41.60 -0.11
N LEU A 7 49.01 40.45 -0.48
CA LEU A 7 49.12 39.93 -1.86
C LEU A 7 47.74 39.67 -2.45
N LYS A 8 47.56 40.32 -3.61
CA LYS A 8 46.37 40.58 -4.40
C LYS A 8 45.75 39.29 -4.94
N ILE A 9 44.45 39.11 -4.70
CA ILE A 9 43.63 38.11 -5.39
C ILE A 9 43.42 38.56 -6.84
N MET A 10 43.75 37.69 -7.80
CA MET A 10 43.14 37.75 -9.14
C MET A 10 42.89 36.32 -9.64
N PHE A 11 41.61 36.02 -9.78
CA PHE A 11 41.01 34.83 -10.40
C PHE A 11 41.53 34.61 -11.83
N LEU A 12 41.86 33.36 -12.22
CA LEU A 12 41.47 32.84 -13.53
C LEU A 12 41.62 31.31 -13.70
N ARG A 13 40.47 30.64 -13.85
CA ARG A 13 40.16 29.45 -14.68
C ARG A 13 40.90 28.13 -14.42
N ILE A 14 40.25 27.29 -13.60
CA ILE A 14 40.48 25.84 -13.52
C ILE A 14 39.77 25.16 -14.70
N ALA A 15 40.53 24.53 -15.59
CA ALA A 15 40.05 23.50 -16.51
C ALA A 15 40.73 22.19 -16.12
N ILE A 16 40.04 21.34 -15.36
CA ILE A 16 40.51 19.98 -15.04
C ILE A 16 39.83 19.04 -16.03
N VAL A 17 40.60 18.62 -17.03
CA VAL A 17 40.27 17.48 -17.88
C VAL A 17 40.57 16.23 -17.06
N LEU A 18 39.51 15.52 -16.68
CA LEU A 18 39.58 14.26 -15.95
C LEU A 18 39.95 13.13 -16.92
N PHE A 19 41.20 12.66 -16.85
CA PHE A 19 41.63 11.42 -17.49
C PHE A 19 42.19 10.51 -16.41
N VAL A 20 41.37 9.59 -15.88
CA VAL A 20 41.82 8.55 -14.96
C VAL A 20 41.82 7.24 -15.72
N GLY A 21 43.04 6.84 -16.08
CA GLY A 21 43.36 5.53 -16.62
C GLY A 21 43.25 4.43 -15.56
N VAL A 22 42.71 3.32 -16.03
CA VAL A 22 42.59 1.97 -15.48
C VAL A 22 43.72 1.52 -14.55
N ALA A 23 43.35 0.96 -13.38
CA ALA A 23 43.62 -0.43 -12.97
C ALA A 23 43.71 -0.56 -11.43
N PHE A 24 43.35 -1.75 -10.94
CA PHE A 24 43.44 -2.28 -9.58
C PHE A 24 42.22 -2.12 -8.68
N GLY A 25 41.66 -3.26 -8.31
CA GLY A 25 40.74 -3.40 -7.19
C GLY A 25 39.50 -4.18 -7.57
N GLY A 26 39.58 -5.51 -7.47
CA GLY A 26 38.39 -6.36 -7.47
C GLY A 26 37.51 -6.00 -6.29
N SER A 27 36.56 -5.08 -6.48
CA SER A 27 35.38 -4.98 -5.66
C SER A 27 34.28 -5.71 -6.40
N ARG A 28 33.86 -6.85 -5.85
CA ARG A 28 32.55 -7.43 -6.15
C ARG A 28 31.53 -6.37 -5.77
N VAL A 29 31.17 -5.51 -6.72
CA VAL A 29 29.91 -4.79 -6.66
C VAL A 29 28.87 -5.90 -6.66
N ALA A 30 28.39 -6.27 -5.48
CA ALA A 30 27.07 -6.85 -5.39
C ALA A 30 26.20 -5.82 -6.10
N ALA A 31 25.77 -6.14 -7.31
CA ALA A 31 24.63 -5.48 -7.91
C ALA A 31 23.56 -5.60 -6.82
N LEU A 32 23.30 -4.49 -6.12
CA LEU A 32 22.07 -4.33 -5.37
C LEU A 32 21.02 -4.50 -6.44
N ASP A 33 20.50 -5.72 -6.60
CA ASP A 33 19.39 -6.01 -7.50
C ASP A 33 18.38 -4.91 -7.23
N ALA A 34 18.16 -4.04 -8.22
CA ALA A 34 17.13 -3.04 -8.13
C ALA A 34 15.87 -3.77 -7.68
N PRO A 35 15.15 -3.30 -6.64
CA PRO A 35 14.04 -4.03 -6.07
C PRO A 35 13.12 -4.45 -7.22
N ALA A 36 13.01 -5.76 -7.42
CA ALA A 36 12.27 -6.31 -8.55
C ALA A 36 10.90 -5.64 -8.60
N PRO A 37 10.41 -5.26 -9.79
CA PRO A 37 9.16 -4.54 -9.89
C PRO A 37 8.09 -5.34 -9.15
N PRO A 38 7.27 -4.63 -8.36
CA PRO A 38 6.34 -5.27 -7.46
C PRO A 38 5.42 -6.23 -8.27
N ALA A 39 5.35 -7.52 -7.92
CA ALA A 39 4.64 -8.55 -8.71
C ALA A 39 3.16 -8.20 -8.99
N PRO A 40 2.69 -8.20 -10.25
CA PRO A 40 1.40 -7.61 -10.62
C PRO A 40 0.23 -8.10 -9.77
N LYS A 41 -0.61 -7.16 -9.28
CA LYS A 41 -1.80 -7.44 -8.48
C LYS A 41 -2.92 -8.04 -9.33
N THR A 42 -2.79 -9.30 -9.72
CA THR A 42 -3.82 -10.02 -10.48
C THR A 42 -5.05 -10.32 -9.62
N LEU A 43 -6.16 -10.71 -10.25
CA LEU A 43 -7.35 -11.17 -9.52
C LEU A 43 -7.03 -12.38 -8.63
N ALA A 44 -6.24 -13.33 -9.12
CA ALA A 44 -5.79 -14.48 -8.34
C ALA A 44 -4.98 -14.07 -7.11
N TRP A 45 -4.10 -13.07 -7.25
CA TRP A 45 -3.38 -12.48 -6.13
C TRP A 45 -4.36 -11.86 -5.11
N THR A 46 -5.34 -11.08 -5.57
CA THR A 46 -6.36 -10.47 -4.68
C THR A 46 -7.10 -11.53 -3.88
N VAL A 47 -7.60 -12.57 -4.56
CA VAL A 47 -8.34 -13.67 -3.94
C VAL A 47 -7.47 -14.41 -2.92
N LYS A 48 -6.19 -14.64 -3.22
CA LYS A 48 -5.25 -15.26 -2.28
C LYS A 48 -5.06 -14.41 -1.02
N GLN A 49 -4.89 -13.09 -1.16
CA GLN A 49 -4.74 -12.21 0.00
C GLN A 49 -6.02 -12.12 0.83
N ALA A 50 -7.18 -12.01 0.19
CA ALA A 50 -8.46 -11.89 0.87
C ALA A 50 -8.87 -13.19 1.61
N ASN A 51 -8.36 -14.35 1.19
CA ASN A 51 -8.63 -15.65 1.84
C ASN A 51 -7.79 -15.95 3.09
N ARG A 52 -6.97 -15.00 3.56
CA ARG A 52 -6.22 -15.20 4.82
C ARG A 52 -7.16 -15.44 5.99
N ARG A 53 -6.76 -16.35 6.88
CA ARG A 53 -7.51 -16.68 8.10
C ARG A 53 -7.17 -15.73 9.24
N LEU A 54 -8.20 -15.39 9.99
CA LEU A 54 -8.15 -14.63 11.22
C LEU A 54 -8.57 -15.57 12.36
N PRO A 55 -7.77 -15.69 13.44
CA PRO A 55 -8.08 -16.60 14.53
C PRO A 55 -9.38 -16.20 15.25
N THR A 56 -9.55 -14.90 15.46
CA THR A 56 -10.73 -14.31 16.11
C THR A 56 -10.99 -12.93 15.53
N VAL A 57 -12.27 -12.57 15.37
CA VAL A 57 -12.74 -11.21 15.17
C VAL A 57 -13.83 -10.93 16.19
N ASP A 58 -13.66 -9.85 16.93
CA ASP A 58 -14.61 -9.37 17.91
C ASP A 58 -14.81 -7.87 17.72
N PHE A 59 -15.98 -7.52 17.18
CA PHE A 59 -16.47 -6.15 17.12
C PHE A 59 -17.68 -6.06 18.02
N THR A 60 -17.64 -5.15 18.99
CA THR A 60 -18.77 -4.86 19.89
C THR A 60 -19.06 -3.37 19.80
N GLY A 61 -20.24 -3.00 19.30
CA GLY A 61 -20.65 -1.61 19.08
C GLY A 61 -19.69 -0.80 18.20
N THR A 62 -18.92 -1.46 17.34
CA THR A 62 -17.81 -0.84 16.59
C THR A 62 -18.34 -0.15 15.33
N ARG A 63 -17.93 1.09 15.08
CA ARG A 63 -18.33 1.81 13.86
C ARG A 63 -17.76 1.12 12.61
N VAL A 64 -18.51 1.13 11.53
CA VAL A 64 -18.13 0.47 10.27
C VAL A 64 -16.81 1.00 9.73
N ASP A 65 -16.59 2.32 9.78
CA ASP A 65 -15.33 2.93 9.35
C ASP A 65 -14.12 2.36 10.12
N CYS A 66 -14.22 2.30 11.44
CA CYS A 66 -13.19 1.73 12.31
C CYS A 66 -12.95 0.24 12.00
N ALA A 67 -14.01 -0.54 11.78
CA ALA A 67 -13.89 -1.96 11.44
C ALA A 67 -13.17 -2.16 10.10
N ILE A 68 -13.50 -1.37 9.08
CA ILE A 68 -12.85 -1.42 7.77
C ILE A 68 -11.37 -1.00 7.86
N GLU A 69 -11.07 0.07 8.60
CA GLU A 69 -9.70 0.55 8.80
C GLU A 69 -8.83 -0.49 9.52
N LEU A 70 -9.34 -1.08 10.60
CA LEU A 70 -8.65 -2.12 11.36
C LEU A 70 -8.37 -3.34 10.49
N LEU A 71 -9.36 -3.80 9.73
CA LEU A 71 -9.16 -4.93 8.81
C LEU A 71 -8.23 -4.59 7.65
N GLY A 72 -8.27 -3.36 7.14
CA GLY A 72 -7.37 -2.89 6.08
C GLY A 72 -5.92 -2.85 6.52
N SER A 73 -5.65 -2.36 7.73
CA SER A 73 -4.31 -2.34 8.29
C SER A 73 -3.76 -3.75 8.58
N SER A 74 -4.62 -4.71 8.93
CA SER A 74 -4.23 -6.12 9.15
C SER A 74 -3.70 -6.84 7.89
N MET A 75 -3.96 -6.28 6.70
CA MET A 75 -3.56 -6.82 5.40
C MET A 75 -2.32 -6.14 4.81
N THR A 76 -1.46 -5.57 5.66
CA THR A 76 -0.21 -4.93 5.23
C THR A 76 0.93 -5.95 5.07
N LEU A 77 1.40 -6.12 3.84
CA LEU A 77 2.78 -6.56 3.56
C LEU A 77 3.60 -5.33 3.15
N PRO A 78 4.92 -5.27 3.45
CA PRO A 78 5.77 -4.16 3.03
C PRO A 78 5.67 -3.91 1.52
N GLY A 79 5.21 -2.71 1.12
CA GLY A 79 5.05 -2.29 -0.28
C GLY A 79 3.88 -2.94 -1.04
N TYR A 80 3.09 -3.81 -0.41
CA TYR A 80 2.08 -4.64 -1.09
C TYR A 80 0.82 -4.81 -0.26
N TYR A 81 -0.12 -3.85 -0.36
CA TYR A 81 -1.40 -3.93 0.33
C TYR A 81 -2.56 -4.11 -0.66
N LEU A 82 -3.60 -4.82 -0.19
CA LEU A 82 -4.90 -4.85 -0.83
C LEU A 82 -5.59 -3.51 -0.59
N LYS A 83 -5.97 -2.80 -1.65
CA LYS A 83 -6.74 -1.56 -1.50
C LYS A 83 -8.17 -1.91 -1.10
N ILE A 84 -8.77 -1.10 -0.23
CA ILE A 84 -10.19 -1.20 0.13
C ILE A 84 -10.83 0.14 -0.22
N ASP A 85 -11.84 0.10 -1.08
CA ASP A 85 -12.62 1.26 -1.49
C ASP A 85 -14.02 1.15 -0.91
N ALA A 86 -14.28 1.97 0.10
CA ALA A 86 -15.57 2.10 0.76
C ALA A 86 -16.21 3.48 0.49
N SER A 87 -15.75 4.20 -0.54
CA SER A 87 -16.21 5.56 -0.86
C SER A 87 -17.72 5.64 -1.11
N LYS A 88 -18.31 4.57 -1.64
CA LYS A 88 -19.75 4.48 -1.98
C LYS A 88 -20.68 4.13 -0.82
N ILE A 89 -20.15 3.90 0.37
CA ILE A 89 -20.94 3.57 1.57
C ILE A 89 -20.61 4.51 2.75
N GLN A 90 -19.99 5.66 2.47
CA GLN A 90 -19.56 6.63 3.48
C GLN A 90 -20.71 7.10 4.38
N GLU A 91 -21.91 7.23 3.81
CA GLU A 91 -23.13 7.60 4.54
C GLU A 91 -23.57 6.54 5.57
N ARG A 92 -22.98 5.35 5.53
CA ARG A 92 -23.29 4.21 6.41
C ARG A 92 -22.19 3.94 7.44
N PHE A 93 -21.14 4.75 7.47
CA PHE A 93 -19.98 4.56 8.36
C PHE A 93 -20.32 4.64 9.86
N ASP A 94 -21.33 5.43 10.22
CA ASP A 94 -21.76 5.58 11.62
C ASP A 94 -22.55 4.39 12.16
N ARG A 95 -22.92 3.42 11.31
CA ARG A 95 -23.53 2.18 11.77
C ARG A 95 -22.56 1.43 12.68
N LYS A 96 -23.12 0.81 13.72
CA LYS A 96 -22.38 -0.03 14.64
C LYS A 96 -22.53 -1.49 14.26
N LEU A 97 -21.47 -2.25 14.49
CA LEU A 97 -21.36 -3.67 14.23
C LEU A 97 -21.12 -4.42 15.54
N ASP A 98 -21.85 -5.52 15.66
CA ASP A 98 -21.63 -6.56 16.67
C ASP A 98 -21.34 -7.87 15.91
N LEU A 99 -20.07 -8.29 15.89
CA LEU A 99 -19.60 -9.47 15.17
C LEU A 99 -18.61 -10.25 16.04
N HIS A 100 -18.93 -11.51 16.33
CA HIS A 100 -18.07 -12.41 17.08
C HIS A 100 -17.83 -13.68 16.26
N LEU A 101 -16.66 -13.76 15.63
CA LEU A 101 -16.30 -14.82 14.68
C LEU A 101 -14.97 -15.45 15.08
N LYS A 102 -14.83 -16.76 14.85
CA LYS A 102 -13.60 -17.53 15.12
C LYS A 102 -13.24 -18.35 13.88
N ASP A 103 -11.94 -18.54 13.66
CA ASP A 103 -11.37 -19.25 12.48
C ASP A 103 -12.04 -18.83 11.16
N VAL A 104 -12.12 -17.51 10.94
CA VAL A 104 -12.86 -16.91 9.83
C VAL A 104 -11.88 -16.37 8.79
N ARG A 105 -12.25 -16.41 7.51
CA ARG A 105 -11.46 -15.75 6.46
C ARG A 105 -11.73 -14.26 6.49
N TRP A 106 -10.69 -13.47 6.24
CA TRP A 106 -10.81 -12.02 6.21
C TRP A 106 -11.89 -11.53 5.24
N ILE A 107 -12.03 -12.17 4.08
CA ILE A 107 -13.08 -11.86 3.11
C ILE A 107 -14.49 -12.12 3.65
N GLU A 108 -14.67 -13.11 4.53
CA GLU A 108 -15.97 -13.42 5.13
C GLU A 108 -16.36 -12.34 6.15
N VAL A 109 -15.38 -11.82 6.89
CA VAL A 109 -15.59 -10.68 7.80
C VAL A 109 -15.97 -9.43 7.01
N MET A 110 -15.24 -9.14 5.92
CA MET A 110 -15.60 -8.04 5.03
C MET A 110 -16.99 -8.23 4.42
N GLY A 111 -17.37 -9.47 4.09
CA GLY A 111 -18.70 -9.82 3.62
C GLY A 111 -19.78 -9.51 4.65
N ALA A 112 -19.56 -9.89 5.91
CA ALA A 112 -20.47 -9.57 7.01
C ALA A 112 -20.62 -8.05 7.22
N ILE A 113 -19.54 -7.28 7.08
CA ILE A 113 -19.58 -5.82 7.10
C ILE A 113 -20.43 -5.29 5.94
N ALA A 114 -20.22 -5.82 4.72
CA ALA A 114 -20.98 -5.41 3.55
C ALA A 114 -22.48 -5.69 3.73
N ASP A 115 -22.84 -6.83 4.30
CA ASP A 115 -24.24 -7.18 4.58
C ASP A 115 -24.86 -6.23 5.62
N ALA A 116 -24.14 -5.90 6.68
CA ALA A 116 -24.61 -4.97 7.71
C ALA A 116 -24.86 -3.54 7.18
N VAL A 117 -24.15 -3.15 6.12
CA VAL A 117 -24.33 -1.86 5.44
C VAL A 117 -25.11 -1.98 4.13
N ASP A 118 -25.82 -3.07 3.87
CA ASP A 118 -26.62 -3.27 2.65
C ASP A 118 -25.82 -3.00 1.35
N ALA A 119 -24.60 -3.55 1.32
CA ALA A 119 -23.67 -3.47 0.21
C ALA A 119 -23.32 -4.87 -0.31
N LYS A 120 -22.70 -4.90 -1.49
CA LYS A 120 -22.01 -6.05 -2.05
C LYS A 120 -20.52 -5.74 -2.10
N LEU A 121 -19.70 -6.78 -2.00
CA LEU A 121 -18.27 -6.70 -2.25
C LEU A 121 -17.97 -7.04 -3.70
N VAL A 122 -17.15 -6.21 -4.33
CA VAL A 122 -16.60 -6.43 -5.67
C VAL A 122 -15.10 -6.63 -5.52
N ILE A 123 -14.61 -7.74 -6.08
CA ILE A 123 -13.20 -8.10 -6.04
C ILE A 123 -12.59 -7.77 -7.40
N GLU A 124 -11.63 -6.85 -7.40
CA GLU A 124 -10.89 -6.40 -8.58
C GLU A 124 -9.38 -6.69 -8.38
N PRO A 125 -8.59 -6.67 -9.46
CA PRO A 125 -7.12 -6.78 -9.37
C PRO A 125 -6.55 -5.71 -8.42
N GLY A 126 -6.02 -6.14 -7.27
CA GLY A 126 -5.47 -5.26 -6.23
C GLY A 126 -6.46 -4.46 -5.38
N LEU A 127 -7.78 -4.66 -5.54
CA LEU A 127 -8.81 -3.83 -4.93
C LEU A 127 -10.02 -4.64 -4.46
N LEU A 128 -10.53 -4.30 -3.27
CA LEU A 128 -11.83 -4.71 -2.76
C LEU A 128 -12.73 -3.46 -2.70
N ARG A 129 -13.87 -3.46 -3.39
CA ARG A 129 -14.79 -2.31 -3.41
C ARG A 129 -16.14 -2.67 -2.78
N PHE A 130 -16.62 -1.82 -1.87
CA PHE A 130 -17.99 -1.85 -1.39
C PHE A 130 -18.90 -1.10 -2.37
N VAL A 131 -20.01 -1.72 -2.75
CA VAL A 131 -21.00 -1.11 -3.64
C VAL A 131 -22.39 -1.30 -3.04
N PRO A 132 -23.21 -0.25 -2.86
CA PRO A 132 -24.58 -0.39 -2.37
C PRO A 132 -25.40 -1.43 -3.16
N ARG A 133 -26.21 -2.22 -2.47
CA ARG A 133 -27.16 -3.16 -3.09
C ARG A 133 -28.27 -2.34 -3.76
N GLY A 134 -28.14 -2.11 -5.06
CA GLY A 134 -29.05 -1.27 -5.85
C GLY A 134 -28.33 -0.54 -6.99
N GLU A 135 -27.03 -0.31 -6.84
CA GLU A 135 -26.22 0.25 -7.93
C GLU A 135 -25.80 -0.83 -8.93
N ARG A 136 -26.04 -0.54 -10.22
CA ARG A 136 -25.47 -1.32 -11.33
C ARG A 136 -23.95 -1.18 -11.30
N MET A 137 -23.26 -2.31 -11.40
CA MET A 137 -21.81 -2.35 -11.48
C MET A 137 -21.41 -1.77 -12.86
N GLN A 138 -20.64 -0.68 -12.89
CA GLN A 138 -19.94 -0.31 -14.12
C GLN A 138 -18.67 -1.15 -14.21
N PRO A 139 -18.40 -1.82 -15.34
CA PRO A 139 -17.17 -2.57 -15.50
C PRO A 139 -15.98 -1.62 -15.37
N ALA A 140 -14.92 -2.10 -14.71
CA ALA A 140 -13.67 -1.35 -14.62
C ALA A 140 -13.20 -1.00 -16.04
N ARG A 141 -13.00 0.29 -16.33
CA ARG A 141 -12.37 0.71 -17.59
C ARG A 141 -10.99 0.07 -17.65
N THR A 142 -10.79 -0.77 -18.64
CA THR A 142 -9.48 -1.26 -19.02
C THR A 142 -8.83 -0.12 -19.79
N GLU A 143 -7.89 0.59 -19.17
CA GLU A 143 -6.95 1.48 -19.87
C GLU A 143 -5.78 0.66 -20.42
#